data_AF-A0A958P011-F1
#
_entry.id   AF-A0A958P011-F1
#
_cell.length_a   1.000
_cell.length_b   1.000
_cell.length_c   1.000
_cell.angle_alpha   90.00
_cell.angle_beta   90.00
_cell.angle_gamma   90.00
#
_symmetry.space_group_name_H-M   'P 1'
#
loop_
_entity.id
_entity.type
_entity.pdbx_description
1 polymer ?
#
loop_
_entity_poly.entity_id
_entity_poly.type
_entity_poly.pdbx_seq_one_letter_code
_entity_poly.pdbx_strand_id
1 'polypeptide(L)'
;GSDPDASLYWLARMLEGGEDPNFLARRLVRMAVEDIGLADPEALTITLSAWQVYERLGSPEGELALAEATLYLALAPKSNAAYTAFKRAQKLASDTSHQDPPKTILNAPTKLMKKLDYGKNYAYDHDTPDGFSGQNYFPEEIKRPSFYKPVKRGFEREMEKRIAYFNSLRAKLNPSK
;
A
#
# COMPACT_ATOMS: atom_id res chain seq x y z
N GLY A 1 15.84 13.18 -0.24
CA GLY A 1 16.51 12.61 0.94
C GLY A 1 16.30 13.48 2.16
N SER A 2 15.04 13.73 2.52
CA SER A 2 14.65 14.54 3.68
C SER A 2 15.35 15.90 3.81
N ASP A 3 15.48 16.60 2.69
CA ASP A 3 16.09 17.93 2.60
C ASP A 3 15.02 18.91 2.07
N PRO A 4 14.30 19.61 2.96
CA PRO A 4 13.21 20.50 2.57
C PRO A 4 13.71 21.69 1.74
N ASP A 5 14.86 22.24 2.09
CA ASP A 5 15.43 23.42 1.42
C ASP A 5 15.83 23.10 -0.02
N ALA A 6 16.57 22.00 -0.23
CA ALA A 6 16.93 21.55 -1.57
C ALA A 6 15.68 21.16 -2.38
N SER A 7 14.67 20.56 -1.76
CA SER A 7 13.44 20.16 -2.45
C SER A 7 12.66 21.38 -2.96
N LEU A 8 12.51 22.42 -2.12
CA LEU A 8 11.90 23.68 -2.54
C LEU A 8 12.71 24.38 -3.63
N TYR A 9 14.03 24.43 -3.49
CA TYR A 9 14.90 25.02 -4.50
C TYR A 9 14.68 24.36 -5.87
N TRP A 10 14.65 23.02 -5.93
CA TRP A 10 14.43 22.31 -7.18
C TRP A 10 13.01 22.46 -7.72
N LEU A 11 12.00 22.52 -6.86
CA LEU A 11 10.63 22.84 -7.29
C LEU A 11 10.57 24.20 -7.96
N ALA A 12 11.09 25.24 -7.30
CA ALA A 12 11.14 26.60 -7.84
C ALA A 12 11.93 26.66 -9.16
N ARG A 13 13.09 25.99 -9.24
CA ARG A 13 13.88 25.91 -10.47
C ARG A 13 13.14 25.24 -11.63
N MET A 14 12.30 24.24 -11.36
CA MET A 14 11.49 23.58 -12.39
C MET A 14 10.33 24.46 -12.85
N LEU A 15 9.65 25.16 -11.93
CA LEU A 15 8.58 26.11 -12.25
C LEU A 15 9.11 27.28 -13.10
N GLU A 16 10.20 27.93 -12.66
CA GLU A 16 10.88 29.00 -13.43
C GLU A 16 11.43 28.50 -14.78
N GLY A 17 11.76 27.21 -14.85
CA GLY A 17 12.21 26.54 -16.07
C GLY A 17 11.08 26.24 -17.08
N GLY A 18 9.82 26.51 -16.73
CA GLY A 18 8.66 26.25 -17.58
C GLY A 18 8.19 24.80 -17.59
N GLU A 19 8.55 24.00 -16.59
CA GLU A 19 8.04 22.63 -16.43
C GLU A 19 6.52 22.65 -16.18
N ASP A 20 5.78 21.71 -16.76
CA ASP A 20 4.33 21.57 -16.51
C ASP A 20 4.07 21.29 -15.02
N PRO A 21 3.35 22.15 -14.28
CA PRO A 21 3.13 21.90 -12.86
C PRO A 21 2.27 20.66 -12.59
N ASN A 22 1.47 20.18 -13.57
CA ASN A 22 0.82 18.88 -13.44
C ASN A 22 1.83 17.73 -13.49
N PHE A 23 2.95 17.87 -14.21
CA PHE A 23 4.06 16.92 -14.13
C PHE A 23 4.66 16.90 -12.73
N LEU A 24 4.90 18.08 -12.15
CA LEU A 24 5.40 18.20 -10.78
C LEU A 24 4.43 17.58 -9.76
N ALA A 25 3.13 17.87 -9.88
CA ALA A 25 2.11 17.29 -9.02
C ALA A 25 2.05 15.75 -9.12
N ARG A 26 2.11 15.18 -10.34
CA ARG A 26 2.23 13.73 -10.55
C ARG A 26 3.46 13.14 -9.85
N ARG A 27 4.60 13.86 -9.86
CA ARG A 27 5.83 13.44 -9.18
C ARG A 27 5.68 13.47 -7.66
N LEU A 28 5.04 14.49 -7.08
CA LEU A 28 4.77 14.55 -5.65
C LEU A 28 3.88 13.40 -5.19
N VAL A 29 2.78 13.13 -5.92
CA VAL A 29 1.92 11.96 -5.65
C VAL A 29 2.71 10.65 -5.73
N ARG A 30 3.62 10.53 -6.72
CA ARG A 30 4.47 9.34 -6.83
C ARG A 30 5.38 9.17 -5.61
N MET A 31 6.01 10.24 -5.14
CA MET A 31 6.85 10.19 -3.92
C MET A 31 6.04 9.81 -2.69
N ALA A 32 4.80 10.33 -2.55
CA ALA A 32 3.91 9.98 -1.44
C ALA A 32 3.68 8.45 -1.32
N VAL A 33 3.52 7.75 -2.45
CA VAL A 33 3.24 6.29 -2.43
C VAL A 33 4.49 5.41 -2.52
N GLU A 34 5.61 5.93 -3.04
CA GLU A 34 6.87 5.17 -3.21
C GLU A 34 7.85 5.34 -2.05
N ASP A 35 8.05 6.57 -1.58
CA ASP A 35 9.10 6.94 -0.63
C ASP A 35 8.58 7.22 0.79
N ILE A 36 7.31 7.61 0.92
CA ILE A 36 6.65 7.83 2.21
C ILE A 36 5.79 6.60 2.57
N GLY A 37 4.88 6.21 1.69
CA GLY A 37 4.06 5.01 1.81
C GLY A 37 3.25 4.98 3.10
N LEU A 38 3.16 3.81 3.73
CA LEU A 38 2.39 3.63 4.96
C LEU A 38 3.11 4.14 6.21
N ALA A 39 4.32 4.69 6.09
CA ALA A 39 4.95 5.36 7.22
C ALA A 39 4.21 6.66 7.57
N ASP A 40 3.55 7.27 6.59
CA ASP A 40 2.60 8.35 6.82
C ASP A 40 1.47 8.28 5.77
N PRO A 41 0.34 7.63 6.12
CA PRO A 41 -0.79 7.44 5.21
C PRO A 41 -1.42 8.73 4.66
N GLU A 42 -1.26 9.87 5.34
CA GLU A 42 -1.87 11.14 4.92
C GLU A 42 -1.13 11.79 3.73
N ALA A 43 0.11 11.38 3.45
CA ALA A 43 0.92 11.97 2.38
C ALA A 43 0.26 11.90 1.00
N LEU A 44 -0.49 10.83 0.71
CA LEU A 44 -1.23 10.71 -0.54
C LEU A 44 -2.39 11.73 -0.61
N THR A 45 -3.15 11.86 0.47
CA THR A 45 -4.26 12.83 0.55
C THR A 45 -3.75 14.26 0.41
N ILE A 46 -2.65 14.60 1.08
CA ILE A 46 -2.05 15.94 1.04
C ILE A 46 -1.56 16.27 -0.37
N THR A 47 -0.87 15.35 -1.03
CA THR A 47 -0.37 15.59 -2.39
C THR A 47 -1.48 15.68 -3.43
N LEU A 48 -2.54 14.86 -3.31
CA LEU A 48 -3.73 14.98 -4.16
C LEU A 48 -4.48 16.29 -3.92
N SER A 49 -4.58 16.73 -2.66
CA SER A 49 -5.23 17.99 -2.31
C SER A 49 -4.45 19.18 -2.86
N ALA A 50 -3.12 19.16 -2.75
CA ALA A 50 -2.26 20.19 -3.34
C ALA A 50 -2.39 20.27 -4.85
N TRP A 51 -2.43 19.12 -5.54
CA TRP A 51 -2.67 19.08 -6.98
C TRP A 51 -4.04 19.67 -7.33
N GLN A 52 -5.08 19.25 -6.62
CA GLN A 52 -6.44 19.74 -6.77
C GLN A 52 -6.57 21.26 -6.52
N VAL A 53 -5.78 21.82 -5.60
CA VAL A 53 -5.70 23.27 -5.39
C VAL A 53 -5.03 23.94 -6.58
N TYR A 54 -3.92 23.39 -7.08
CA TYR A 54 -3.25 23.89 -8.27
C TYR A 54 -4.17 23.89 -9.51
N GLU A 55 -4.94 22.82 -9.76
CA GLU A 55 -5.88 22.76 -10.89
C GLU A 55 -6.96 23.83 -10.83
N ARG A 56 -7.31 24.31 -9.63
CA ARG A 56 -8.36 25.34 -9.44
C ARG A 56 -7.82 26.76 -9.46
N LEU A 57 -6.64 26.98 -8.90
CA LEU A 57 -6.04 28.32 -8.80
C LEU A 57 -5.15 28.66 -9.99
N GLY A 58 -4.50 27.66 -10.60
CA GLY A 58 -3.48 27.87 -11.62
C GLY A 58 -2.22 28.56 -11.07
N SER A 59 -1.33 28.96 -11.97
CA SER A 59 -0.15 29.75 -11.61
C SER A 59 -0.46 31.25 -11.54
N PRO A 60 0.14 31.99 -10.60
CA PRO A 60 1.10 31.52 -9.58
C PRO A 60 0.47 30.99 -8.28
N GLU A 61 -0.80 31.28 -7.99
CA GLU A 61 -1.39 31.06 -6.65
C GLU A 61 -1.41 29.59 -6.21
N GLY A 62 -1.64 28.68 -7.14
CA GLY A 62 -1.67 27.23 -6.91
C GLY A 62 -0.28 26.62 -6.65
N GLU A 63 0.80 27.28 -7.06
CA GLU A 63 2.17 26.76 -6.87
C GLU A 63 2.55 26.67 -5.40
N LEU A 64 1.97 27.53 -4.56
CA LEU A 64 2.13 27.49 -3.11
C LEU A 64 1.66 26.15 -2.52
N ALA A 65 0.56 25.59 -3.04
CA ALA A 65 0.09 24.29 -2.58
C ALA A 65 1.08 23.16 -2.94
N LEU A 66 1.70 23.23 -4.12
CA LEU A 66 2.75 22.28 -4.52
C LEU A 66 4.01 22.44 -3.64
N ALA A 67 4.36 23.66 -3.25
CA ALA A 67 5.45 23.94 -2.33
C ALA A 67 5.18 23.37 -0.92
N GLU A 68 3.98 23.55 -0.38
CA GLU A 68 3.57 22.97 0.90
C GLU A 68 3.64 21.43 0.87
N ALA A 69 3.11 20.80 -0.17
CA ALA A 69 3.19 19.36 -0.34
C ALA A 69 4.65 18.87 -0.46
N THR A 70 5.51 19.62 -1.12
CA THR A 70 6.95 19.30 -1.25
C THR A 70 7.63 19.30 0.12
N LEU A 71 7.41 20.33 0.93
CA LEU A 71 7.93 20.40 2.30
C LEU A 71 7.41 19.27 3.17
N TYR A 72 6.10 19.00 3.08
CA TYR A 72 5.48 17.89 3.81
C TYR A 72 6.18 16.57 3.49
N LEU A 73 6.30 16.22 2.20
CA LEU A 73 6.95 15.00 1.78
C LEU A 73 8.42 14.95 2.19
N ALA A 74 9.14 16.08 2.15
CA ALA A 74 10.53 16.14 2.58
C ALA A 74 10.68 15.75 4.06
N LEU A 75 9.78 16.21 4.93
CA LEU A 75 9.85 15.95 6.38
C LEU A 75 9.11 14.68 6.83
N ALA A 76 8.22 14.12 6.00
CA ALA A 76 7.46 12.92 6.32
C ALA A 76 8.36 11.70 6.64
N PRO A 77 7.94 10.79 7.54
CA PRO A 77 8.65 9.56 7.77
C PRO A 77 8.70 8.71 6.49
N LYS A 78 9.90 8.26 6.11
CA LYS A 78 10.10 7.54 4.84
C LYS A 78 9.86 6.04 4.99
N SER A 79 9.21 5.42 4.02
CA SER A 79 9.20 3.97 3.84
C SER A 79 8.85 3.58 2.42
N ASN A 80 9.68 2.69 1.85
CA ASN A 80 9.41 2.00 0.59
C ASN A 80 8.96 0.54 0.81
N ALA A 81 8.54 0.19 2.04
CA ALA A 81 8.18 -1.18 2.39
C ALA A 81 6.99 -1.70 1.57
N ALA A 82 5.96 -0.87 1.34
CA ALA A 82 4.82 -1.25 0.51
C ALA A 82 5.23 -1.44 -0.97
N TYR A 83 6.04 -0.53 -1.51
CA TYR A 83 6.56 -0.60 -2.87
C TYR A 83 7.39 -1.87 -3.12
N THR A 84 8.33 -2.17 -2.21
CA THR A 84 9.15 -3.39 -2.31
C THR A 84 8.34 -4.67 -2.10
N ALA A 85 7.33 -4.64 -1.21
CA ALA A 85 6.40 -5.74 -1.02
C ALA A 85 5.61 -6.04 -2.30
N PHE A 86 5.08 -5.00 -2.95
CA PHE A 86 4.34 -5.15 -4.19
C PHE A 86 5.20 -5.73 -5.31
N LYS A 87 6.44 -5.25 -5.47
CA LYS A 87 7.39 -5.84 -6.44
C LYS A 87 7.63 -7.33 -6.20
N ARG A 88 7.79 -7.75 -4.94
CA ARG A 88 7.96 -9.18 -4.60
C ARG A 88 6.69 -9.98 -4.89
N ALA A 89 5.52 -9.42 -4.61
CA ALA A 89 4.24 -10.06 -4.90
C ALA A 89 4.03 -10.22 -6.41
N GLN A 90 4.31 -9.19 -7.21
CA GLN A 90 4.26 -9.25 -8.68
C GLN A 90 5.20 -10.31 -9.23
N LYS A 91 6.43 -10.41 -8.70
CA LYS A 91 7.35 -11.46 -9.09
C LYS A 91 6.79 -12.85 -8.79
N LEU A 92 6.31 -13.10 -7.58
CA LEU A 92 5.74 -14.40 -7.25
C LEU A 92 4.54 -14.72 -8.15
N ALA A 93 3.63 -13.77 -8.36
CA ALA A 93 2.46 -13.95 -9.22
C ALA A 93 2.85 -14.31 -10.66
N SER A 94 3.91 -13.69 -11.20
CA SER A 94 4.46 -14.05 -12.51
C SER A 94 5.01 -15.48 -12.52
N ASP A 95 5.82 -15.83 -11.51
CA ASP A 95 6.47 -17.14 -11.39
C ASP A 95 5.45 -18.27 -11.15
N THR A 96 4.29 -17.96 -10.57
CA THR A 96 3.22 -18.92 -10.22
C THR A 96 1.91 -18.67 -10.96
N SER A 97 1.97 -18.09 -12.17
CA SER A 97 0.79 -17.74 -12.98
C SER A 97 -0.11 -18.92 -13.36
N HIS A 98 0.40 -20.15 -13.26
CA HIS A 98 -0.31 -21.40 -13.51
C HIS A 98 -1.09 -21.93 -12.28
N GLN A 99 -0.92 -21.31 -11.10
CA GLN A 99 -1.58 -21.76 -9.87
C GLN A 99 -2.98 -21.14 -9.77
N ASP A 100 -3.99 -21.97 -9.56
CA ASP A 100 -5.36 -21.51 -9.32
C ASP A 100 -5.53 -20.96 -7.90
N PRO A 101 -6.45 -19.99 -7.67
CA PRO A 101 -6.81 -19.59 -6.32
C PRO A 101 -7.38 -20.76 -5.52
N PRO A 102 -7.15 -20.85 -4.20
CA PRO A 102 -7.77 -21.87 -3.36
C PRO A 102 -9.29 -21.90 -3.53
N LYS A 103 -9.88 -23.09 -3.70
CA LYS A 103 -11.34 -23.24 -3.85
C LYS A 103 -12.13 -22.61 -2.71
N THR A 104 -11.57 -22.61 -1.49
CA THR A 104 -12.15 -22.01 -0.28
C THR A 104 -12.44 -20.52 -0.44
N ILE A 105 -11.70 -19.77 -1.28
CA ILE A 105 -11.93 -18.33 -1.50
C ILE A 105 -12.64 -18.02 -2.83
N LEU A 106 -13.00 -19.05 -3.61
CA LEU A 106 -13.76 -18.86 -4.83
C LEU A 106 -15.24 -18.71 -4.52
N ASN A 107 -15.91 -17.78 -5.21
CA ASN A 107 -17.36 -17.68 -5.16
C ASN A 107 -18.01 -18.93 -5.80
N ALA A 108 -19.15 -19.36 -5.25
CA ALA A 108 -19.92 -20.51 -5.73
C ALA A 108 -21.37 -20.15 -6.09
N PRO A 109 -21.60 -19.24 -7.05
CA PRO A 109 -22.94 -18.76 -7.38
C PRO A 109 -23.81 -19.82 -8.08
N THR A 110 -23.21 -20.78 -8.79
CA THR A 110 -23.94 -21.80 -9.55
C THR A 110 -24.03 -23.14 -8.80
N LYS A 111 -25.04 -23.95 -9.13
CA LYS A 111 -25.17 -25.33 -8.61
C LYS A 111 -23.96 -26.20 -8.96
N LEU A 112 -23.36 -26.00 -10.15
CA LEU A 112 -22.18 -26.74 -10.56
C LEU A 112 -20.96 -26.38 -9.69
N MET A 113 -20.72 -25.09 -9.45
CA MET A 113 -19.60 -24.64 -8.61
C MET A 113 -19.71 -25.14 -7.17
N LYS A 114 -20.93 -25.16 -6.59
CA LYS A 114 -21.16 -25.77 -5.27
C LYS A 114 -20.86 -27.28 -5.25
N LYS A 115 -21.21 -28.00 -6.32
CA LYS A 115 -20.86 -29.43 -6.48
C LYS A 115 -19.35 -29.66 -6.64
N LEU A 116 -18.62 -28.65 -7.14
CA LEU A 116 -17.15 -28.67 -7.25
C LEU A 116 -16.45 -28.17 -5.97
N ASP A 117 -17.21 -28.04 -4.88
CA ASP A 117 -16.73 -27.61 -3.56
C ASP A 117 -16.16 -26.19 -3.52
N TYR A 118 -16.58 -25.30 -4.43
CA TYR A 118 -16.16 -23.89 -4.39
C TYR A 118 -16.77 -23.21 -3.15
N GLY A 119 -15.98 -22.39 -2.46
CA GLY A 119 -16.37 -21.74 -1.20
C GLY A 119 -16.62 -22.71 -0.04
N LYS A 120 -16.42 -24.02 -0.24
CA LYS A 120 -16.58 -25.00 0.84
C LYS A 120 -15.52 -24.76 1.89
N ASN A 121 -15.93 -24.81 3.15
CA ASN A 121 -15.09 -24.53 4.32
C ASN A 121 -14.56 -23.08 4.39
N TYR A 122 -15.14 -22.13 3.64
CA TYR A 122 -14.87 -20.72 3.86
C TYR A 122 -15.32 -20.35 5.27
N ALA A 123 -14.40 -19.77 6.05
CA ALA A 123 -14.71 -19.26 7.38
C ALA A 123 -14.92 -17.76 7.25
N TYR A 124 -16.13 -17.29 7.57
CA TYR A 124 -16.43 -15.88 7.57
C TYR A 124 -15.78 -15.23 8.80
N ASP A 125 -14.75 -14.41 8.59
CA ASP A 125 -13.91 -13.86 9.66
C ASP A 125 -14.73 -13.15 10.75
N HIS A 126 -15.81 -12.44 10.39
CA HIS A 126 -16.67 -11.73 11.33
C HIS A 126 -17.46 -12.64 12.29
N ASP A 127 -17.67 -13.91 11.95
CA ASP A 127 -18.34 -14.88 12.83
C ASP A 127 -17.37 -15.52 13.83
N THR A 128 -16.07 -15.23 13.72
CA THR A 128 -15.05 -15.74 14.64
C THR A 128 -14.85 -14.78 15.83
N PRO A 129 -14.48 -15.28 17.02
CA PRO A 129 -14.36 -14.44 18.23
C PRO A 129 -13.42 -13.24 18.07
N ASP A 130 -12.31 -13.42 17.34
CA ASP A 130 -11.30 -12.38 17.14
C ASP A 130 -11.49 -11.61 15.81
N GLY A 131 -12.57 -11.88 15.06
CA GLY A 131 -12.73 -11.31 13.71
C GLY A 131 -11.68 -11.81 12.71
N PHE A 132 -11.10 -12.99 12.95
CA PHE A 132 -9.99 -13.57 12.19
C PHE A 132 -9.99 -15.11 12.27
N SER A 133 -10.23 -15.77 11.14
CA SER A 133 -10.29 -17.24 11.03
C SER A 133 -8.93 -17.93 10.96
N GLY A 134 -7.86 -17.20 10.66
CA GLY A 134 -6.54 -17.79 10.44
C GLY A 134 -6.40 -18.57 9.13
N GLN A 135 -7.38 -18.51 8.20
CA GLN A 135 -7.35 -19.25 6.94
C GLN A 135 -6.12 -18.94 6.07
N ASN A 136 -5.68 -19.93 5.28
CA ASN A 136 -4.70 -19.73 4.23
C ASN A 136 -5.36 -19.34 2.92
N TYR A 137 -4.98 -18.17 2.42
CA TYR A 137 -5.52 -17.57 1.20
C TYR A 137 -4.56 -17.70 0.01
N PHE A 138 -3.37 -18.30 0.22
CA PHE A 138 -2.48 -18.71 -0.87
C PHE A 138 -2.82 -20.11 -1.36
N PRO A 139 -2.57 -20.43 -2.64
CA PRO A 139 -2.58 -21.80 -3.17
C PRO A 139 -1.80 -22.76 -2.26
N GLU A 140 -2.21 -24.04 -2.22
CA GLU A 140 -1.61 -25.02 -1.32
C GLU A 140 -0.14 -25.28 -1.63
N GLU A 141 0.21 -25.20 -2.91
CA GLU A 141 1.54 -25.35 -3.49
C GLU A 141 2.46 -24.16 -3.17
N ILE A 142 1.89 -23.04 -2.75
CA ILE A 142 2.63 -21.82 -2.42
C ILE A 142 2.80 -21.74 -0.90
N LYS A 143 4.04 -21.94 -0.45
CA LYS A 143 4.41 -21.60 0.92
C LYS A 143 4.11 -20.13 1.18
N ARG A 144 3.28 -19.84 2.18
CA ARG A 144 2.84 -18.48 2.54
C ARG A 144 4.04 -17.50 2.60
N PRO A 145 4.11 -16.53 1.69
CA PRO A 145 5.15 -15.52 1.71
C PRO A 145 4.87 -14.43 2.75
N SER A 146 5.93 -13.73 3.15
CA SER A 146 5.85 -12.47 3.92
C SER A 146 6.46 -11.34 3.09
N PHE A 147 5.60 -10.70 2.28
CA PHE A 147 6.03 -9.64 1.36
C PHE A 147 6.23 -8.31 2.06
N TYR A 148 5.22 -7.88 2.82
CA TYR A 148 5.18 -6.60 3.50
C TYR A 148 5.92 -6.68 4.83
N LYS A 149 7.01 -5.93 4.91
CA LYS A 149 7.90 -5.84 6.06
C LYS A 149 7.96 -4.37 6.48
N PRO A 150 7.02 -3.89 7.32
CA PRO A 150 7.00 -2.51 7.77
C PRO A 150 8.31 -2.14 8.48
N VAL A 151 8.68 -0.87 8.42
CA VAL A 151 9.84 -0.33 9.14
C VAL A 151 9.39 0.41 10.40
N LYS A 152 10.31 0.62 11.34
CA LYS A 152 10.03 1.30 12.62
C LYS A 152 9.98 2.83 12.50
N ARG A 153 9.30 3.36 11.48
CA ARG A 153 9.13 4.80 11.22
C ARG A 153 7.65 5.13 11.06
N GLY A 154 7.23 6.27 11.62
CA GLY A 154 5.86 6.75 11.52
C GLY A 154 4.82 5.69 11.90
N PHE A 155 3.74 5.62 11.11
CA PHE A 155 2.60 4.73 11.34
C PHE A 155 2.90 3.25 11.10
N GLU A 156 3.98 2.91 10.37
CA GLU A 156 4.36 1.51 10.16
C GLU A 156 4.75 0.77 11.45
N ARG A 157 5.10 1.51 12.52
CA ARG A 157 5.26 0.91 13.87
C ARG A 157 3.98 0.24 14.36
N GLU A 158 2.83 0.81 14.04
CA GLU A 158 1.53 0.23 14.39
C GLU A 158 1.17 -0.93 13.46
N MET A 159 1.49 -0.80 12.17
CA MET A 159 1.32 -1.91 11.21
C MET A 159 2.15 -3.14 11.59
N GLU A 160 3.38 -2.95 12.09
CA GLU A 160 4.23 -4.05 12.57
C GLU A 160 3.55 -4.82 13.72
N LYS A 161 2.97 -4.10 14.69
CA LYS A 161 2.22 -4.72 15.80
C LYS A 161 1.01 -5.49 15.32
N ARG A 162 0.23 -4.93 14.38
CA ARG A 162 -0.95 -5.60 13.80
C ARG A 162 -0.56 -6.89 13.07
N ILE A 163 0.51 -6.87 12.28
CA ILE A 163 1.03 -8.07 11.61
C ILE A 163 1.47 -9.11 12.64
N ALA A 164 2.19 -8.71 13.69
CA ALA A 164 2.62 -9.61 14.75
C ALA A 164 1.41 -10.25 15.47
N TYR A 165 0.39 -9.46 15.79
CA TYR A 165 -0.86 -9.93 16.38
C TYR A 165 -1.53 -11.00 15.51
N PHE A 166 -1.78 -10.72 14.23
CA PHE A 166 -2.42 -11.70 13.33
C PHE A 166 -1.57 -12.93 13.08
N ASN A 167 -0.23 -12.81 13.04
CA ASN A 167 0.64 -13.98 12.93
C ASN A 167 0.58 -14.85 14.19
N SER A 168 0.51 -14.23 15.38
CA SER A 168 0.36 -14.96 16.64
C SER A 168 -0.99 -15.67 16.74
N LEU A 169 -2.09 -15.02 16.34
CA LEU A 169 -3.41 -15.64 16.27
C LEU A 169 -3.41 -16.79 15.28
N ARG A 170 -2.83 -16.60 14.09
CA ARG A 170 -2.76 -17.64 13.06
C ARG A 170 -2.01 -18.88 13.55
N ALA A 171 -0.93 -18.70 14.30
CA ALA A 171 -0.16 -19.80 14.89
C ALA A 171 -0.95 -20.56 15.97
N LYS A 172 -1.75 -19.84 16.78
CA LYS A 172 -2.64 -20.46 17.79
C LYS A 172 -3.78 -21.25 17.14
N LEU A 173 -4.37 -20.71 16.06
CA LEU A 173 -5.48 -21.36 15.34
C LEU A 173 -5.02 -22.51 14.45
N ASN A 174 -3.74 -22.52 14.02
CA ASN A 174 -3.16 -23.57 13.18
C ASN A 174 -1.84 -24.11 13.80
N PRO A 175 -1.90 -24.79 14.96
CA PRO A 175 -0.70 -25.23 15.68
C PRO A 175 0.07 -26.38 15.00
N SER A 176 -0.46 -26.94 13.90
CA SER A 176 -0.03 -28.23 13.32
C SER A 176 0.32 -28.18 11.82
N LYS A 177 0.61 -26.99 11.25
CA LYS A 177 1.10 -26.84 9.87
C LYS A 177 2.51 -26.30 9.81
#